data_AF-A0A535VP50-F1
#
_entry.id   AF-A0A535VP50-F1
#
_cell.length_a   1.000
_cell.length_b   1.000
_cell.length_c   1.000
_cell.angle_alpha   90.00
_cell.angle_beta   90.00
_cell.angle_gamma   90.00
#
_symmetry.space_group_name_H-M   'P 1'
#
loop_
_entity.id
_entity.type
_entity.pdbx_description
1 polymer ?
#
loop_
_entity_poly.entity_id
_entity_poly.type
_entity_poly.pdbx_seq_one_letter_code
_entity_poly.pdbx_strand_id
1 'polypeptide(L)'
;MTSNRKVSEAPYKPWKWPVDLATYDRTPELSTTEREEIERAIQFLQRGYLRWASASYPSLYRLLKPVHDALSIVEARGEVGRDTIHILLLEMHRKSTSYWVWQHDDWVDILGTSIRIFREHYHLPDVCRQQLMIIGYLLQRFSDFYALGQCNLPTLAHKVFGQEQVEQAQMRLREELLRWGHATHPATIQLRRVLCAAFLKNGSPYLEDLSQEILEVLRQGNIPEYQKAGIFRISRVLASMGILNKPLSYAPRADKHYGNHDPLEDVPPVWATWCQRWRDTSTVAPRTRIRIYYTLLKGGRWLAQVHPEVVEPAQWTRELAAEYVAMVDRMTVGQWAKADKMHPQKIGHPVAARTKNAHLSAMRTFFKIARNGIGYHLSL
;
A
#
# COMPACT_ATOMS: atom_id res chain seq x y z
N MET A 1 -16.86 -29.87 32.60
CA MET A 1 -17.22 -30.45 31.29
C MET A 1 -17.08 -29.37 30.23
N THR A 2 -15.89 -29.23 29.69
CA THR A 2 -15.53 -28.26 28.65
C THR A 2 -15.87 -28.85 27.29
N SER A 3 -16.93 -28.33 26.66
CA SER A 3 -17.35 -28.74 25.32
C SER A 3 -16.36 -28.18 24.29
N ASN A 4 -15.45 -29.05 23.85
CA ASN A 4 -14.50 -28.82 22.79
C ASN A 4 -15.25 -28.87 21.46
N ARG A 5 -15.74 -27.73 20.98
CA ARG A 5 -16.40 -27.60 19.68
C ARG A 5 -15.33 -27.69 18.60
N LYS A 6 -15.01 -28.92 18.17
CA LYS A 6 -14.28 -29.18 16.91
C LYS A 6 -15.05 -28.49 15.79
N VAL A 7 -14.55 -27.36 15.34
CA VAL A 7 -14.92 -26.79 14.04
C VAL A 7 -14.46 -27.83 13.02
N SER A 8 -15.41 -28.43 12.30
CA SER A 8 -15.12 -29.32 11.20
C SER A 8 -14.44 -28.52 10.09
N GLU A 9 -13.12 -28.52 10.06
CA GLU A 9 -12.35 -28.03 8.91
C GLU A 9 -12.70 -28.91 7.72
N ALA A 10 -13.41 -28.33 6.74
CA ALA A 10 -13.55 -28.95 5.44
C ALA A 10 -12.14 -29.22 4.89
N PRO A 11 -11.91 -30.38 4.23
CA PRO A 11 -10.58 -30.73 3.74
C PRO A 11 -10.07 -29.64 2.79
N TYR A 12 -8.90 -29.11 3.11
CA TYR A 12 -8.18 -28.14 2.28
C TYR A 12 -8.07 -28.68 0.85
N LYS A 13 -8.69 -27.99 -0.11
CA LYS A 13 -8.58 -28.29 -1.54
C LYS A 13 -7.64 -27.28 -2.16
N PRO A 14 -6.52 -27.70 -2.77
CA PRO A 14 -5.60 -26.78 -3.42
C PRO A 14 -6.32 -26.07 -4.58
N TRP A 15 -6.05 -24.78 -4.74
CA TRP A 15 -6.59 -24.01 -5.86
C TRP A 15 -6.06 -24.58 -7.18
N LYS A 16 -6.96 -24.81 -8.14
CA LYS A 16 -6.60 -25.23 -9.49
C LYS A 16 -6.61 -24.02 -10.40
N TRP A 17 -5.52 -23.84 -11.16
CA TRP A 17 -5.46 -22.80 -12.16
C TRP A 17 -6.55 -23.04 -13.22
N PRO A 18 -7.34 -22.03 -13.60
CA PRO A 18 -8.56 -22.25 -14.38
C PRO A 18 -8.30 -22.45 -15.88
N VAL A 19 -7.09 -22.20 -16.37
CA VAL A 19 -6.68 -22.47 -17.75
C VAL A 19 -5.52 -23.47 -17.78
N ASP A 20 -5.52 -24.43 -18.70
CA ASP A 20 -4.40 -25.35 -18.87
C ASP A 20 -3.45 -24.83 -19.94
N LEU A 21 -2.39 -24.14 -19.50
CA LEU A 21 -1.40 -23.57 -20.41
C LEU A 21 -0.68 -24.62 -21.24
N ALA A 22 -0.54 -25.86 -20.77
CA ALA A 22 0.18 -26.92 -21.47
C ALA A 22 -0.54 -27.36 -22.76
N THR A 23 -1.84 -27.10 -22.85
CA THR A 23 -2.65 -27.46 -24.03
C THR A 23 -2.54 -26.48 -25.19
N TYR A 24 -1.98 -25.28 -24.95
CA TYR A 24 -1.93 -24.23 -25.95
C TYR A 24 -0.60 -24.24 -26.71
N ASP A 25 -0.68 -24.05 -28.02
CA ASP A 25 0.46 -23.73 -28.86
C ASP A 25 0.90 -22.28 -28.59
N ARG A 26 2.13 -22.14 -28.08
CA ARG A 26 2.72 -20.85 -27.68
C ARG A 26 3.81 -20.38 -28.65
N THR A 27 3.81 -20.89 -29.88
CA THR A 27 4.77 -20.51 -30.92
C THR A 27 4.76 -18.98 -31.10
N PRO A 28 5.90 -18.30 -30.94
CA PRO A 28 5.97 -16.85 -30.91
C PRO A 28 5.69 -16.23 -32.29
N GLU A 29 6.10 -16.90 -33.36
CA GLU A 29 5.90 -16.44 -34.73
C GLU A 29 4.44 -16.58 -35.17
N LEU A 30 3.96 -15.57 -35.90
CA LEU A 30 2.72 -15.65 -36.66
C LEU A 30 3.01 -16.24 -38.04
N SER A 31 2.27 -17.28 -38.42
CA SER A 31 2.31 -17.81 -39.78
C SER A 31 1.76 -16.80 -40.79
N THR A 32 2.12 -16.96 -42.06
CA THR A 32 1.64 -16.08 -43.14
C THR A 32 0.11 -16.04 -43.18
N THR A 33 -0.54 -17.20 -43.08
CA THR A 33 -2.01 -17.32 -43.04
C THR A 33 -2.61 -16.55 -41.87
N GLU A 34 -2.01 -16.64 -40.68
CA GLU A 34 -2.51 -15.91 -39.51
C GLU A 34 -2.37 -14.40 -39.69
N ARG A 35 -1.25 -13.91 -40.23
CA ARG A 35 -1.06 -12.48 -40.48
C ARG A 35 -2.12 -11.93 -41.42
N GLU A 36 -2.37 -12.62 -42.53
CA GLU A 36 -3.41 -12.23 -43.51
C GLU A 36 -4.82 -12.24 -42.90
N GLU A 37 -5.13 -13.23 -42.06
CA GLU A 37 -6.43 -13.32 -41.40
C GLU A 37 -6.61 -12.29 -40.29
N ILE A 38 -5.54 -11.94 -39.55
CA ILE A 38 -5.55 -10.84 -38.59
C ILE A 38 -5.81 -9.52 -39.33
N GLU A 39 -5.11 -9.26 -40.44
CA GLU A 39 -5.32 -8.06 -41.23
C GLU A 39 -6.77 -7.96 -41.74
N ARG A 40 -7.30 -9.06 -42.30
CA ARG A 40 -8.70 -9.14 -42.71
C ARG A 40 -9.66 -8.89 -41.54
N ALA A 41 -9.42 -9.51 -40.39
CA ALA A 41 -10.23 -9.32 -39.19
C ALA A 41 -10.26 -7.86 -38.72
N ILE A 42 -9.12 -7.17 -38.71
CA ILE A 42 -9.03 -5.75 -38.36
C ILE A 42 -9.85 -4.89 -39.34
N GLN A 43 -9.74 -5.14 -40.65
CA GLN A 43 -10.51 -4.41 -41.66
C GLN A 43 -12.03 -4.61 -41.50
N PHE A 44 -12.48 -5.84 -41.20
CA PHE A 44 -13.90 -6.13 -40.95
C PHE A 44 -14.41 -5.47 -39.67
N LEU A 45 -13.59 -5.46 -38.62
CA LEU A 45 -13.91 -4.83 -37.33
C LEU A 45 -14.02 -3.30 -37.45
N GLN A 46 -13.10 -2.66 -38.17
CA GLN A 46 -13.16 -1.22 -38.46
C GLN A 46 -14.43 -0.81 -39.23
N ARG A 47 -14.95 -1.72 -40.07
CA ARG A 47 -16.19 -1.51 -40.83
C ARG A 47 -17.46 -1.92 -40.05
N GLY A 48 -17.33 -2.32 -38.78
CA GLY A 48 -18.47 -2.65 -37.90
C GLY A 48 -19.13 -4.01 -38.18
N TYR A 49 -18.50 -4.90 -38.95
CA TYR A 49 -19.10 -6.19 -39.28
C TYR A 49 -19.01 -7.19 -38.13
N LEU A 50 -20.17 -7.57 -37.59
CA LEU A 50 -20.32 -8.46 -36.42
C LEU A 50 -19.90 -9.93 -36.67
N ARG A 51 -19.63 -10.34 -37.93
CA ARG A 51 -19.47 -11.76 -38.34
C ARG A 51 -18.05 -12.19 -38.69
N TRP A 52 -17.03 -11.35 -38.48
CA TRP A 52 -15.64 -11.73 -38.80
C TRP A 52 -15.20 -12.99 -38.03
N ALA A 53 -15.70 -13.15 -36.80
CA ALA A 53 -15.30 -14.23 -35.90
C ALA A 53 -15.65 -15.64 -36.40
N SER A 54 -16.62 -15.85 -37.30
CA SER A 54 -16.96 -17.20 -37.76
C SER A 54 -16.10 -17.70 -38.91
N ALA A 55 -15.62 -16.79 -39.77
CA ALA A 55 -14.85 -17.16 -40.97
C ALA A 55 -13.35 -17.26 -40.68
N SER A 56 -12.81 -16.38 -39.84
CA SER A 56 -11.37 -16.33 -39.52
C SER A 56 -10.97 -17.21 -38.33
N TYR A 57 -11.94 -17.81 -37.61
CA TYR A 57 -11.67 -18.64 -36.43
C TYR A 57 -10.75 -19.84 -36.69
N PRO A 58 -10.92 -20.63 -37.78
CA PRO A 58 -10.11 -21.82 -37.98
C PRO A 58 -8.62 -21.49 -38.13
N SER A 59 -8.31 -20.42 -38.88
CA SER A 59 -6.94 -19.98 -39.12
C SER A 59 -6.29 -19.35 -37.89
N LEU A 60 -7.07 -18.69 -37.03
CA LEU A 60 -6.60 -18.04 -35.80
C LEU A 60 -6.83 -18.89 -34.54
N TYR A 61 -7.19 -20.17 -34.70
CA TYR A 61 -7.67 -21.02 -33.62
C TYR A 61 -6.69 -21.07 -32.43
N ARG A 62 -5.40 -21.29 -32.72
CA ARG A 62 -4.38 -21.39 -31.68
C ARG A 62 -4.19 -20.09 -30.88
N LEU A 63 -4.44 -18.94 -31.50
CA LEU A 63 -4.29 -17.62 -30.87
C LEU A 63 -5.55 -17.23 -30.09
N LEU A 64 -6.73 -17.55 -30.61
CA LEU A 64 -8.01 -17.15 -30.02
C LEU A 64 -8.51 -18.12 -28.95
N LYS A 65 -8.23 -19.43 -29.05
CA LYS A 65 -8.67 -20.42 -28.06
C LYS A 65 -8.25 -20.07 -26.62
N PRO A 66 -6.98 -19.72 -26.33
CA PRO A 66 -6.55 -19.35 -24.98
C PRO A 66 -7.24 -18.08 -24.46
N VAL A 67 -7.47 -17.11 -25.37
CA VAL A 67 -8.15 -15.85 -25.05
C VAL A 67 -9.63 -16.09 -24.73
N HIS A 68 -10.31 -16.93 -25.52
CA HIS A 68 -11.70 -17.30 -25.27
C HIS A 68 -11.85 -18.08 -23.96
N ASP A 69 -10.94 -18.99 -23.65
CA ASP A 69 -10.95 -19.72 -22.39
C ASP A 69 -10.80 -18.75 -21.21
N ALA A 70 -9.86 -17.80 -21.29
CA ALA A 70 -9.70 -16.75 -20.28
C ALA A 70 -10.94 -15.85 -20.13
N LEU A 71 -11.57 -15.43 -21.24
CA LEU A 71 -12.79 -14.61 -21.24
C LEU A 71 -14.00 -15.39 -20.70
N SER A 72 -14.05 -16.71 -20.91
CA SER A 72 -15.13 -17.57 -20.42
C SER A 72 -15.16 -17.63 -18.89
N ILE A 73 -13.98 -17.62 -18.24
CA ILE A 73 -13.84 -17.65 -16.78
C ILE A 73 -14.46 -16.41 -16.12
N VAL A 74 -14.35 -15.25 -16.78
CA VAL A 74 -14.84 -13.97 -16.26
C VAL A 74 -16.23 -13.59 -16.77
N GLU A 75 -16.89 -14.54 -17.45
CA GLU A 75 -18.20 -14.39 -18.08
C GLU A 75 -18.29 -13.16 -19.01
N ALA A 76 -17.16 -12.81 -19.65
CA ALA A 76 -17.09 -11.69 -20.59
C ALA A 76 -17.72 -12.07 -21.93
N ARG A 77 -19.05 -12.00 -22.01
CA ARG A 77 -19.83 -12.26 -23.23
C ARG A 77 -20.24 -10.96 -23.93
N GLY A 78 -20.51 -11.05 -25.23
CA GLY A 78 -21.06 -9.94 -26.02
C GLY A 78 -20.01 -9.00 -26.60
N GLU A 79 -20.27 -7.69 -26.53
CA GLU A 79 -19.42 -6.64 -27.11
C GLU A 79 -18.03 -6.57 -26.47
N VAL A 80 -17.96 -6.57 -25.13
CA VAL A 80 -16.69 -6.36 -24.42
C VAL A 80 -15.65 -7.45 -24.72
N GLY A 81 -16.08 -8.72 -24.83
CA GLY A 81 -15.18 -9.80 -25.19
C GLY A 81 -14.66 -9.67 -26.62
N ARG A 82 -15.49 -9.17 -27.55
CA ARG A 82 -15.09 -8.92 -28.95
C ARG A 82 -14.13 -7.74 -29.04
N ASP A 83 -14.39 -6.66 -28.32
CA ASP A 83 -13.53 -5.48 -28.26
C ASP A 83 -12.16 -5.82 -27.66
N THR A 84 -12.14 -6.68 -26.64
CA THR A 84 -10.91 -7.19 -26.04
C THR A 84 -10.08 -8.02 -27.02
N ILE A 85 -10.74 -8.90 -27.78
CA ILE A 85 -10.07 -9.66 -28.85
C ILE A 85 -9.56 -8.72 -29.94
N HIS A 86 -10.34 -7.70 -30.31
CA HIS A 86 -9.94 -6.70 -31.30
C HIS A 86 -8.63 -6.01 -30.89
N ILE A 87 -8.50 -5.58 -29.63
CA ILE A 87 -7.25 -4.98 -29.13
C ILE A 87 -6.08 -5.96 -29.28
N LEU A 88 -6.23 -7.22 -28.89
CA LEU A 88 -5.16 -8.21 -29.04
C LEU A 88 -4.76 -8.44 -30.50
N LEU A 89 -5.74 -8.54 -31.41
CA LEU A 89 -5.47 -8.68 -32.83
C LEU A 89 -4.75 -7.45 -33.40
N LEU A 90 -5.19 -6.26 -33.02
CA LEU A 90 -4.58 -4.99 -33.41
C LEU A 90 -3.10 -4.94 -32.96
N GLU A 91 -2.83 -5.30 -31.72
CA GLU A 91 -1.46 -5.30 -31.18
C GLU A 91 -0.58 -6.41 -31.77
N MET A 92 -1.13 -7.60 -32.05
CA MET A 92 -0.41 -8.67 -32.76
C MET A 92 -0.06 -8.26 -34.19
N HIS A 93 -0.96 -7.54 -34.87
CA HIS A 93 -0.68 -6.98 -36.19
C HIS A 93 0.43 -5.91 -36.10
N ARG A 94 0.33 -4.96 -35.17
CA ARG A 94 1.31 -3.88 -35.01
C ARG A 94 2.71 -4.40 -34.65
N LYS A 95 2.81 -5.40 -33.78
CA LYS A 95 4.07 -5.98 -33.32
C LYS A 95 4.53 -7.18 -34.16
N SER A 96 3.73 -7.62 -35.15
CA SER A 96 3.99 -8.78 -36.02
C SER A 96 4.36 -10.07 -35.26
N THR A 97 3.91 -10.20 -34.02
CA THR A 97 4.24 -11.27 -33.08
C THR A 97 3.00 -11.68 -32.30
N SER A 98 2.95 -12.92 -31.82
CA SER A 98 1.86 -13.34 -30.93
C SER A 98 2.05 -12.77 -29.52
N TYR A 99 0.95 -12.66 -28.77
CA TYR A 99 0.99 -12.19 -27.38
C TYR A 99 1.79 -13.10 -26.43
N TRP A 100 2.22 -14.28 -26.90
CA TRP A 100 3.04 -15.21 -26.12
C TRP A 100 4.46 -14.69 -25.84
N VAL A 101 5.00 -13.86 -26.76
CA VAL A 101 6.36 -13.32 -26.70
C VAL A 101 6.44 -11.90 -26.10
N TRP A 102 5.29 -11.24 -25.95
CA TRP A 102 5.22 -9.87 -25.41
C TRP A 102 5.81 -9.82 -24.01
N GLN A 103 6.69 -8.85 -23.80
CA GLN A 103 7.40 -8.64 -22.55
C GLN A 103 6.58 -7.76 -21.60
N HIS A 104 7.10 -7.57 -20.39
CA HIS A 104 6.47 -6.71 -19.39
C HIS A 104 6.11 -5.32 -19.94
N ASP A 105 7.06 -4.66 -20.61
CA ASP A 105 6.86 -3.30 -21.13
C ASP A 105 5.81 -3.24 -22.26
N ASP A 106 5.72 -4.29 -23.10
CA ASP A 106 4.67 -4.39 -24.12
C ASP A 106 3.28 -4.40 -23.49
N TRP A 107 3.10 -5.18 -22.41
CA TRP A 107 1.84 -5.22 -21.69
C TRP A 107 1.53 -3.90 -20.96
N VAL A 108 2.53 -3.22 -20.41
CA VAL A 108 2.35 -1.90 -19.77
C VAL A 108 1.94 -0.85 -20.80
N ASP A 109 2.52 -0.88 -22.01
CA ASP A 109 2.16 0.01 -23.12
C ASP A 109 0.71 -0.20 -23.56
N ILE A 110 0.32 -1.45 -23.83
CA ILE A 110 -1.04 -1.83 -24.25
C ILE A 110 -2.07 -1.50 -23.17
N LEU A 111 -1.79 -1.81 -21.90
CA LEU A 111 -2.75 -1.59 -20.82
C LEU A 111 -2.81 -0.14 -20.35
N GLY A 112 -1.76 0.65 -20.63
CA GLY A 112 -1.56 2.00 -20.16
C GLY A 112 -1.39 2.12 -18.64
N THR A 113 -0.75 3.20 -18.18
CA THR A 113 -0.55 3.47 -16.74
C THR A 113 -1.79 4.07 -16.05
N SER A 114 -2.86 4.34 -16.81
CA SER A 114 -4.14 4.78 -16.27
C SER A 114 -5.30 4.43 -17.20
N ILE A 115 -6.52 4.42 -16.64
CA ILE A 115 -7.76 4.23 -17.41
C ILE A 115 -7.89 5.30 -18.51
N ARG A 116 -7.51 6.55 -18.19
CA ARG A 116 -7.56 7.66 -19.15
C ARG A 116 -6.69 7.39 -20.37
N ILE A 117 -5.42 7.00 -20.16
CA ILE A 117 -4.49 6.71 -21.25
C ILE A 117 -5.01 5.57 -22.13
N PHE A 118 -5.52 4.50 -21.50
CA PHE A 118 -6.11 3.38 -22.23
C PHE A 118 -7.30 3.82 -23.11
N ARG A 119 -8.19 4.64 -22.56
CA ARG A 119 -9.37 5.15 -23.28
C ARG A 119 -9.01 6.13 -24.38
N GLU A 120 -7.97 6.95 -24.19
CA GLU A 120 -7.43 7.84 -25.22
C GLU A 120 -6.80 7.04 -26.37
N HIS A 121 -6.17 5.90 -26.08
CA HIS A 121 -5.51 5.07 -27.09
C HIS A 121 -6.49 4.22 -27.91
N TYR A 122 -7.44 3.54 -27.25
CA TYR A 122 -8.33 2.57 -27.93
C TYR A 122 -9.76 3.07 -28.12
N HIS A 123 -10.17 4.17 -27.47
CA HIS A 123 -11.56 4.68 -27.48
C HIS A 123 -12.63 3.66 -27.04
N LEU A 124 -12.24 2.64 -26.28
CA LEU A 124 -13.10 1.55 -25.81
C LEU A 124 -13.44 1.66 -24.31
N PRO A 125 -14.48 0.95 -23.83
CA PRO A 125 -14.85 0.94 -22.42
C PRO A 125 -13.75 0.39 -21.50
N ASP A 126 -13.67 0.94 -20.29
CA ASP A 126 -12.68 0.56 -19.25
C ASP A 126 -12.73 -0.92 -18.87
N VAL A 127 -13.87 -1.59 -19.09
CA VAL A 127 -14.05 -3.02 -18.84
C VAL A 127 -13.13 -3.86 -19.72
N CYS A 128 -12.82 -3.42 -20.94
CA CYS A 128 -11.88 -4.10 -21.84
C CYS A 128 -10.48 -4.13 -21.24
N ARG A 129 -10.02 -3.02 -20.64
CA ARG A 129 -8.73 -2.94 -19.94
C ARG A 129 -8.64 -3.99 -18.84
N GLN A 130 -9.71 -4.13 -18.06
CA GLN A 130 -9.75 -5.13 -17.00
C GLN A 130 -9.74 -6.56 -17.57
N GLN A 131 -10.44 -6.83 -18.67
CA GLN A 131 -10.42 -8.15 -19.32
C GLN A 131 -9.03 -8.49 -19.88
N LEU A 132 -8.35 -7.53 -20.51
CA LEU A 132 -6.96 -7.70 -20.97
C LEU A 132 -6.00 -8.00 -19.81
N MET A 133 -6.16 -7.31 -18.67
CA MET A 133 -5.37 -7.61 -17.46
C MET A 133 -5.60 -9.06 -16.99
N ILE A 134 -6.84 -9.55 -17.05
CA ILE A 134 -7.17 -10.93 -16.65
C ILE A 134 -6.61 -11.93 -17.66
N ILE A 135 -6.69 -11.66 -18.96
CA ILE A 135 -6.10 -12.51 -20.00
C ILE A 135 -4.58 -12.60 -19.79
N GLY A 136 -3.90 -11.47 -19.67
CA GLY A 136 -2.46 -11.44 -19.41
C GLY A 136 -2.07 -12.20 -18.15
N TYR A 137 -2.90 -12.11 -17.10
CA TYR A 137 -2.69 -12.84 -15.85
C TYR A 137 -2.90 -14.35 -15.97
N LEU A 138 -4.05 -14.77 -16.50
CA LEU A 138 -4.40 -16.19 -16.64
C LEU A 138 -3.44 -16.93 -17.58
N LEU A 139 -3.00 -16.26 -18.65
CA LEU A 139 -2.01 -16.78 -19.60
C LEU A 139 -0.56 -16.65 -19.08
N GLN A 140 -0.38 -16.21 -17.83
CA GLN A 140 0.93 -16.01 -17.19
C GLN A 140 1.89 -15.17 -18.03
N ARG A 141 1.36 -14.16 -18.73
CA ARG A 141 2.12 -13.18 -19.51
C ARG A 141 2.33 -11.87 -18.75
N PHE A 142 1.45 -11.55 -17.81
CA PHE A 142 1.52 -10.31 -17.05
C PHE A 142 1.00 -10.47 -15.62
N SER A 143 1.75 -9.98 -14.63
CA SER A 143 1.34 -10.02 -13.21
C SER A 143 1.70 -8.77 -12.39
N ASP A 144 2.34 -7.77 -13.02
CA ASP A 144 2.74 -6.54 -12.32
C ASP A 144 1.67 -5.43 -12.47
N PHE A 145 0.58 -5.59 -11.74
CA PHE A 145 -0.51 -4.63 -11.75
C PHE A 145 -0.19 -3.29 -11.10
N TYR A 146 0.95 -3.16 -10.41
CA TYR A 146 1.37 -1.89 -9.81
C TYR A 146 2.03 -0.96 -10.84
N ALA A 147 2.65 -1.52 -11.89
CA ALA A 147 3.12 -0.74 -13.05
C ALA A 147 1.98 0.01 -13.77
N LEU A 148 0.74 -0.49 -13.67
CA LEU A 148 -0.45 0.07 -14.30
C LEU A 148 -1.14 1.19 -13.47
N GLY A 149 -0.48 1.63 -12.40
CA GLY A 149 -0.98 2.70 -11.53
C GLY A 149 -2.14 2.28 -10.63
N GLN A 150 -3.22 3.07 -10.63
CA GLN A 150 -4.41 2.78 -9.82
C GLN A 150 -5.29 1.71 -10.47
N CYS A 151 -4.98 0.44 -10.19
CA CYS A 151 -5.81 -0.70 -10.59
C CYS A 151 -6.74 -1.17 -9.48
N ASN A 152 -7.95 -1.62 -9.83
CA ASN A 152 -8.89 -2.21 -8.88
C ASN A 152 -8.57 -3.71 -8.66
N LEU A 153 -7.51 -3.97 -7.89
CA LEU A 153 -7.05 -5.33 -7.57
C LEU A 153 -8.13 -6.20 -6.90
N PRO A 154 -8.98 -5.68 -6.00
CA PRO A 154 -10.09 -6.48 -5.45
C PRO A 154 -11.03 -7.02 -6.52
N THR A 155 -11.49 -6.18 -7.46
CA THR A 155 -12.37 -6.65 -8.53
C THR A 155 -11.67 -7.64 -9.46
N LEU A 156 -10.37 -7.45 -9.71
CA LEU A 156 -9.57 -8.40 -10.48
C LEU A 156 -9.49 -9.77 -9.79
N ALA A 157 -9.14 -9.79 -8.50
CA ALA A 157 -9.06 -11.00 -7.70
C ALA A 157 -10.40 -11.73 -7.62
N HIS A 158 -11.52 -11.00 -7.43
CA HIS A 158 -12.86 -11.60 -7.42
C HIS A 158 -13.21 -12.27 -8.75
N LYS A 159 -12.84 -11.65 -9.88
CA LYS A 159 -13.09 -12.22 -11.21
C LYS A 159 -12.25 -13.46 -11.51
N VAL A 160 -11.02 -13.52 -11.01
CA VAL A 160 -10.12 -14.65 -11.30
C VAL A 160 -10.33 -15.82 -10.33
N PHE A 161 -10.50 -15.55 -9.05
CA PHE A 161 -10.56 -16.58 -8.02
C PHE A 161 -11.98 -16.91 -7.55
N GLY A 162 -12.98 -16.15 -8.02
CA GLY A 162 -14.34 -16.21 -7.50
C GLY A 162 -14.56 -15.27 -6.32
N GLN A 163 -15.76 -14.72 -6.24
CA GLN A 163 -16.12 -13.76 -5.19
C GLN A 163 -16.17 -14.42 -3.81
N GLU A 164 -16.76 -15.61 -3.71
CA GLU A 164 -16.99 -16.32 -2.46
C GLU A 164 -15.67 -16.64 -1.74
N GLN A 165 -14.69 -17.18 -2.47
CA GLN A 165 -13.39 -17.60 -1.94
C GLN A 165 -12.62 -16.40 -1.39
N VAL A 166 -12.60 -15.30 -2.15
CA VAL A 166 -11.88 -14.09 -1.76
C VAL A 166 -12.56 -13.38 -0.58
N GLU A 167 -13.89 -13.37 -0.53
CA GLU A 167 -14.65 -12.82 0.59
C GLU A 167 -14.50 -13.65 1.87
N GLN A 168 -14.51 -14.98 1.76
CA GLN A 168 -14.27 -15.88 2.89
C GLN A 168 -12.88 -15.63 3.52
N ALA A 169 -11.84 -15.48 2.70
CA ALA A 169 -10.51 -15.19 3.18
C ALA A 169 -10.42 -13.80 3.84
N GLN A 170 -11.06 -12.78 3.26
CA GLN A 170 -11.14 -11.45 3.85
C GLN A 170 -11.87 -11.45 5.20
N MET A 171 -12.94 -12.24 5.32
CA MET A 171 -13.71 -12.38 6.55
C MET A 171 -12.86 -12.99 7.66
N ARG A 172 -12.16 -14.10 7.40
CA ARG A 172 -11.24 -14.73 8.37
C ARG A 172 -10.15 -13.77 8.84
N LEU A 173 -9.56 -13.01 7.93
CA LEU A 173 -8.57 -11.99 8.27
C LEU A 173 -9.18 -10.88 9.16
N ARG A 174 -10.40 -10.43 8.85
CA ARG A 174 -11.10 -9.39 9.60
C ARG A 174 -11.46 -9.84 11.01
N GLU A 175 -11.91 -11.08 11.18
CA GLU A 175 -12.23 -11.66 12.49
C GLU A 175 -11.00 -11.70 13.40
N GLU A 176 -9.85 -12.12 12.87
CA GLU A 176 -8.60 -12.14 13.64
C GLU A 176 -8.12 -10.72 13.99
N LEU A 177 -8.27 -9.76 13.07
CA LEU A 177 -7.99 -8.34 13.36
C LEU A 177 -8.93 -7.73 14.41
N LEU A 178 -10.19 -8.15 14.44
CA LEU A 178 -11.17 -7.76 15.45
C LEU A 178 -10.76 -8.28 16.83
N ARG A 179 -10.29 -9.52 16.93
CA ARG A 179 -9.75 -10.10 18.18
C ARG A 179 -8.59 -9.28 18.74
N TRP A 180 -7.79 -8.67 17.87
CA TRP A 180 -6.66 -7.83 18.28
C TRP A 180 -7.05 -6.38 18.63
N GLY A 181 -8.34 -6.03 18.54
CA GLY A 181 -8.81 -4.66 18.77
C GLY A 181 -8.44 -3.66 17.66
N HIS A 182 -8.08 -4.13 16.46
CA HIS A 182 -7.54 -3.31 15.37
C HIS A 182 -8.56 -2.95 14.27
N ALA A 183 -9.85 -3.04 14.55
CA ALA A 183 -10.94 -2.83 13.59
C ALA A 183 -11.27 -1.35 13.30
N THR A 184 -10.34 -0.61 12.70
CA THR A 184 -10.66 0.72 12.13
C THR A 184 -10.98 0.61 10.65
N HIS A 185 -12.08 1.23 10.20
CA HIS A 185 -12.59 1.16 8.82
C HIS A 185 -11.55 1.50 7.71
N PRO A 186 -10.64 2.49 7.86
CA PRO A 186 -9.62 2.75 6.87
C PRO A 186 -8.54 1.65 6.79
N ALA A 187 -8.25 0.98 7.90
CA ALA A 187 -7.27 -0.10 7.92
C ALA A 187 -7.79 -1.35 7.19
N THR A 188 -9.08 -1.65 7.30
CA THR A 188 -9.70 -2.80 6.62
C THR A 188 -9.73 -2.64 5.09
N ILE A 189 -9.99 -1.44 4.56
CA ILE A 189 -9.96 -1.20 3.10
C ILE A 189 -8.56 -1.41 2.53
N GLN A 190 -7.54 -0.87 3.21
CA GLN A 190 -6.15 -1.03 2.77
C GLN A 190 -5.70 -2.48 2.84
N LEU A 191 -6.06 -3.19 3.92
CA LEU A 191 -5.74 -4.60 4.07
C LEU A 191 -6.41 -5.47 3.01
N ARG A 192 -7.66 -5.18 2.65
CA ARG A 192 -8.35 -5.86 1.54
C ARG A 192 -7.55 -5.76 0.24
N ARG A 193 -7.12 -4.55 -0.13
CA ARG A 193 -6.34 -4.35 -1.36
C ARG A 193 -5.02 -5.12 -1.33
N VAL A 194 -4.30 -5.05 -0.22
CA VAL A 194 -3.00 -5.75 -0.07
C VAL A 194 -3.18 -7.27 -0.08
N LEU A 195 -4.25 -7.78 0.54
CA LEU A 195 -4.57 -9.20 0.52
C LEU A 195 -4.87 -9.68 -0.91
N CYS A 196 -5.70 -8.95 -1.66
CA CYS A 196 -5.96 -9.28 -3.07
C CYS A 196 -4.69 -9.22 -3.92
N ALA A 197 -3.78 -8.27 -3.65
CA ALA A 197 -2.47 -8.21 -4.31
C ALA A 197 -1.62 -9.45 -3.98
N ALA A 198 -1.63 -9.91 -2.72
CA ALA A 198 -0.93 -11.12 -2.31
C ALA A 198 -1.51 -12.38 -2.99
N PHE A 199 -2.84 -12.52 -3.07
CA PHE A 199 -3.47 -13.64 -3.80
C PHE A 199 -3.11 -13.64 -5.27
N LEU A 200 -3.16 -12.47 -5.93
CA LEU A 200 -2.75 -12.34 -7.33
C LEU A 200 -1.25 -12.63 -7.52
N LYS A 201 -0.40 -12.30 -6.55
CA LYS A 201 1.03 -12.63 -6.65
C LYS A 201 1.29 -14.11 -6.41
N ASN A 202 0.53 -14.74 -5.53
CA ASN A 202 0.65 -16.15 -5.17
C ASN A 202 0.01 -17.09 -6.21
N GLY A 203 -1.07 -16.65 -6.86
CA GLY A 203 -1.86 -17.47 -7.77
C GLY A 203 -2.95 -18.30 -7.10
N SER A 204 -3.33 -18.00 -5.85
CA SER A 204 -4.38 -18.70 -5.10
C SER A 204 -5.13 -17.76 -4.16
N PRO A 205 -6.46 -17.95 -3.95
CA PRO A 205 -7.26 -17.18 -3.00
C PRO A 205 -7.18 -17.68 -1.55
N TYR A 206 -6.49 -18.79 -1.28
CA TYR A 206 -6.41 -19.36 0.07
C TYR A 206 -5.34 -18.67 0.91
N LEU A 207 -5.65 -18.40 2.18
CA LEU A 207 -4.69 -17.81 3.11
C LEU A 207 -3.55 -18.77 3.40
N GLU A 208 -3.87 -20.06 3.45
CA GLU A 208 -2.97 -21.19 3.68
C GLU A 208 -1.87 -21.30 2.62
N ASP A 209 -2.12 -20.78 1.42
CA ASP A 209 -1.17 -20.85 0.29
C ASP A 209 -0.19 -19.68 0.32
N LEU A 210 -0.43 -18.66 1.16
CA LEU A 210 0.44 -17.51 1.26
C LEU A 210 1.71 -17.86 2.03
N SER A 211 2.84 -17.75 1.35
CA SER A 211 4.16 -17.99 1.95
C SER A 211 4.84 -16.68 2.38
N GLN A 212 5.87 -16.82 3.23
CA GLN A 212 6.68 -15.69 3.66
C GLN A 212 7.42 -15.05 2.47
N GLU A 213 7.90 -15.88 1.54
CA GLU A 213 8.65 -15.48 0.34
C GLU A 213 7.79 -14.61 -0.58
N ILE A 214 6.53 -14.99 -0.82
CA ILE A 214 5.63 -14.23 -1.68
C ILE A 214 5.31 -12.85 -1.09
N LEU A 215 5.06 -12.80 0.23
CA LEU A 215 4.83 -11.53 0.91
C LEU A 215 6.08 -10.63 0.91
N GLU A 216 7.28 -11.23 1.00
CA GLU A 216 8.55 -10.50 0.92
C GLU A 216 8.81 -9.96 -0.49
N VAL A 217 8.61 -10.78 -1.54
CA VAL A 217 8.69 -10.35 -2.94
C VAL A 217 7.72 -9.20 -3.21
N LEU A 218 6.48 -9.31 -2.73
CA LEU A 218 5.49 -8.23 -2.86
C LEU A 218 5.95 -6.96 -2.12
N ARG A 219 6.55 -7.10 -0.92
CA ARG A 219 7.06 -5.99 -0.12
C ARG A 219 8.23 -5.25 -0.79
N GLN A 220 9.10 -5.99 -1.45
CA GLN A 220 10.29 -5.48 -2.16
C GLN A 220 9.95 -4.87 -3.52
N GLY A 221 8.81 -5.25 -4.11
CA GLY A 221 8.35 -4.71 -5.39
C GLY A 221 7.89 -3.24 -5.33
N ASN A 222 7.38 -2.77 -6.47
CA ASN A 222 6.92 -1.38 -6.71
C ASN A 222 5.58 -1.05 -6.04
N ILE A 223 5.35 -1.52 -4.82
CA ILE A 223 4.13 -1.21 -4.09
C ILE A 223 4.27 0.11 -3.31
N PRO A 224 3.18 0.90 -3.17
CA PRO A 224 3.22 2.12 -2.39
C PRO A 224 3.61 1.88 -0.93
N GLU A 225 4.41 2.78 -0.37
CA GLU A 225 4.98 2.65 0.98
C GLU A 225 3.91 2.47 2.08
N TYR A 226 2.73 3.08 1.92
CA TYR A 226 1.63 2.90 2.87
C TYR A 226 1.04 1.48 2.84
N GLN A 227 1.17 0.75 1.74
CA GLN A 227 0.72 -0.65 1.58
C GLN A 227 1.73 -1.66 2.15
N LYS A 228 3.04 -1.34 2.17
CA LYS A 228 4.06 -2.18 2.82
C LYS A 228 3.76 -2.44 4.30
N ALA A 229 3.24 -1.44 5.00
CA ALA A 229 2.77 -1.60 6.37
C ALA A 229 1.58 -2.57 6.49
N GLY A 230 0.73 -2.64 5.46
CA GLY A 230 -0.34 -3.62 5.35
C GLY A 230 0.17 -5.04 5.20
N ILE A 231 1.22 -5.27 4.40
CA ILE A 231 1.84 -6.59 4.23
C ILE A 231 2.36 -7.12 5.55
N PHE A 232 3.07 -6.28 6.31
CA PHE A 232 3.55 -6.67 7.63
C PHE A 232 2.40 -7.09 8.55
N ARG A 233 1.29 -6.33 8.57
CA ARG A 233 0.10 -6.69 9.36
C ARG A 233 -0.52 -8.02 8.91
N ILE A 234 -0.64 -8.25 7.60
CA ILE A 234 -1.13 -9.53 7.07
C ILE A 234 -0.22 -10.67 7.55
N SER A 235 1.12 -10.52 7.44
CA SER A 235 2.04 -11.57 7.91
C SER A 235 1.90 -11.88 9.40
N ARG A 236 1.61 -10.86 10.22
CA ARG A 236 1.38 -11.04 11.65
C ARG A 236 0.08 -11.79 11.93
N VAL A 237 -0.99 -11.45 11.21
CA VAL A 237 -2.28 -12.13 11.33
C VAL A 237 -2.16 -13.57 10.87
N LEU A 238 -1.51 -13.83 9.73
CA LEU A 238 -1.27 -15.19 9.26
C LEU A 238 -0.43 -16.01 10.25
N ALA A 239 0.56 -15.39 10.91
CA ALA A 239 1.34 -16.05 11.95
C ALA A 239 0.51 -16.39 13.20
N SER A 240 -0.43 -15.54 13.63
CA SER A 240 -1.30 -15.88 14.77
C SER A 240 -2.37 -16.90 14.45
N MET A 241 -2.78 -16.97 13.18
CA MET A 241 -3.63 -18.04 12.67
C MET A 241 -2.88 -19.37 12.54
N GLY A 242 -1.56 -19.39 12.78
CA GLY A 242 -0.73 -20.59 12.63
C GLY A 242 -0.43 -20.97 11.18
N ILE A 243 -0.74 -20.10 10.21
CA ILE A 243 -0.49 -20.34 8.78
C ILE A 243 1.00 -20.10 8.45
N LEU A 244 1.57 -19.01 8.99
CA LEU A 244 3.00 -18.73 8.87
C LEU A 244 3.72 -19.14 10.15
N ASN A 245 4.88 -19.79 10.01
CA ASN A 245 5.74 -20.14 11.14
C ASN A 245 6.23 -18.90 11.91
N LYS A 246 6.51 -17.81 11.18
CA LYS A 246 6.93 -16.53 11.75
C LYS A 246 6.38 -15.38 10.91
N PRO A 247 6.03 -14.24 11.53
CA PRO A 247 5.70 -13.04 10.78
C PRO A 247 6.93 -12.55 10.02
N LEU A 248 6.71 -11.76 8.97
CA LEU A 248 7.80 -11.04 8.32
C LEU A 248 8.52 -10.17 9.35
N SER A 249 9.84 -10.10 9.24
CA SER A 249 10.61 -9.17 10.06
C SER A 249 10.13 -7.77 9.77
N TYR A 250 9.79 -7.03 10.82
CA TYR A 250 9.56 -5.60 10.72
C TYR A 250 10.87 -5.02 10.19
N ALA A 251 10.93 -4.70 8.89
CA ALA A 251 11.97 -3.80 8.42
C ALA A 251 11.72 -2.53 9.22
N PRO A 252 12.65 -2.12 10.10
CA PRO A 252 12.56 -0.78 10.66
C PRO A 252 12.33 0.11 9.47
N ARG A 253 11.32 0.98 9.52
CA ARG A 253 11.28 2.09 8.57
C ARG A 253 12.66 2.71 8.65
N ALA A 254 13.49 2.47 7.65
CA ALA A 254 14.69 3.25 7.44
C ALA A 254 14.14 4.68 7.38
N ASP A 255 14.38 5.38 8.48
CA ASP A 255 14.44 6.82 8.51
C ASP A 255 13.12 7.57 8.29
N LYS A 256 12.02 7.09 8.90
CA LYS A 256 10.75 7.87 8.99
C LYS A 256 10.32 8.16 10.43
N HIS A 257 11.27 8.51 11.28
CA HIS A 257 10.94 9.46 12.34
C HIS A 257 10.87 10.84 11.69
N TYR A 258 9.68 11.45 11.64
CA TYR A 258 9.59 12.90 11.51
C TYR A 258 10.11 13.45 12.84
N GLY A 259 11.37 13.84 12.89
CA GLY A 259 12.07 14.21 14.11
C GLY A 259 13.57 14.08 13.93
N ASN A 260 14.29 14.93 14.65
CA ASN A 260 15.69 15.29 14.41
C ASN A 260 16.65 14.09 14.32
N HIS A 261 17.53 14.08 13.30
CA HIS A 261 18.63 13.12 13.20
C HIS A 261 19.71 13.36 14.26
N ASP A 262 19.70 14.53 14.90
CA ASP A 262 20.44 14.80 16.13
C ASP A 262 19.54 15.57 17.15
N PRO A 263 18.96 14.88 18.16
CA PRO A 263 18.03 15.52 19.09
C PRO A 263 18.67 16.58 19.98
N LEU A 264 19.99 16.57 20.16
CA LEU A 264 20.71 17.37 21.14
C LEU A 264 21.47 18.56 20.55
N GLU A 265 21.66 18.57 19.23
CA GLU A 265 22.25 19.70 18.52
C GLU A 265 21.43 20.99 18.76
N ASP A 266 22.14 22.08 19.06
CA ASP A 266 21.64 23.42 19.41
C ASP A 266 20.77 23.47 20.69
N VAL A 267 20.77 22.42 21.51
CA VAL A 267 20.09 22.41 22.82
C VAL A 267 21.13 22.65 23.93
N PRO A 268 20.88 23.56 24.89
CA PRO A 268 21.81 23.76 26.01
C PRO A 268 22.04 22.45 26.76
N PRO A 269 23.29 22.03 27.04
CA PRO A 269 23.58 20.74 27.64
C PRO A 269 22.87 20.49 28.97
N VAL A 270 22.82 21.53 29.83
CA VAL A 270 22.12 21.47 31.13
C VAL A 270 20.62 21.24 30.94
N TRP A 271 19.99 21.93 29.98
CA TRP A 271 18.58 21.75 29.66
C TRP A 271 18.30 20.36 29.10
N ALA A 272 19.18 19.84 28.24
CA ALA A 272 19.09 18.49 27.71
C ALA A 272 19.14 17.43 28.82
N THR A 273 20.03 17.58 29.80
CA THR A 273 20.10 16.70 30.98
C THR A 273 18.78 16.70 31.76
N TRP A 274 18.17 17.86 31.97
CA TRP A 274 16.85 17.96 32.61
C TRP A 274 15.74 17.29 31.79
N CYS A 275 15.73 17.46 30.46
CA CYS A 275 14.79 16.79 29.57
C CYS A 275 14.93 15.27 29.62
N GLN A 276 16.18 14.78 29.65
CA GLN A 276 16.49 13.36 29.74
C GLN A 276 16.09 12.79 31.11
N ARG A 277 16.43 13.47 32.20
CA ARG A 277 15.99 13.10 33.56
C ARG A 277 14.48 13.04 33.69
N TRP A 278 13.76 13.98 33.09
CA TRP A 278 12.30 13.95 33.04
C TRP A 278 11.79 12.73 32.26
N ARG A 279 12.40 12.40 31.12
CA ARG A 279 12.05 11.24 30.31
C ARG A 279 12.27 9.93 31.06
N ASP A 280 13.31 9.84 31.89
CA ASP A 280 13.64 8.62 32.61
C ASP A 280 12.78 8.44 33.86
N THR A 281 12.39 9.54 34.51
CA THR A 281 11.60 9.50 35.77
C THR A 281 10.08 9.62 35.55
N SER A 282 9.61 10.03 34.37
CA SER A 282 8.18 10.21 34.12
C SER A 282 7.42 8.89 33.97
N THR A 283 6.30 8.78 34.68
CA THR A 283 5.35 7.65 34.65
C THR A 283 4.29 7.75 33.55
N VAL A 284 4.35 8.79 32.69
CA VAL A 284 3.42 8.93 31.57
C VAL A 284 3.65 7.84 30.51
N ALA A 285 2.58 7.50 29.77
CA ALA A 285 2.62 6.46 28.75
C ALA A 285 3.81 6.64 27.76
N PRO A 286 4.49 5.56 27.33
CA PRO A 286 5.75 5.64 26.57
C PRO A 286 5.71 6.55 25.33
N ARG A 287 4.61 6.50 24.57
CA ARG A 287 4.43 7.32 23.36
C ARG A 287 4.25 8.81 23.69
N THR A 288 3.55 9.12 24.77
CA THR A 288 3.35 10.49 25.25
C THR A 288 4.66 11.06 25.79
N ARG A 289 5.45 10.23 26.48
CA ARG A 289 6.76 10.57 27.01
C ARG A 289 7.74 11.00 25.91
N ILE A 290 7.83 10.21 24.83
CA ILE A 290 8.66 10.54 23.66
C ILE A 290 8.22 11.88 23.04
N ARG A 291 6.91 12.10 22.88
CA ARG A 291 6.39 13.33 22.30
C ARG A 291 6.73 14.56 23.15
N ILE A 292 6.56 14.46 24.47
CA ILE A 292 6.87 15.56 25.39
C ILE A 292 8.38 15.84 25.35
N TYR A 293 9.23 14.81 25.45
CA TYR A 293 10.69 14.94 25.36
C TYR A 293 11.14 15.79 24.16
N TYR A 294 10.71 15.45 22.95
CA TYR A 294 11.05 16.23 21.76
C TYR A 294 10.49 17.66 21.78
N THR A 295 9.35 17.87 22.44
CA THR A 295 8.78 19.21 22.60
C THR A 295 9.61 20.06 23.56
N LEU A 296 10.15 19.46 24.62
CA LEU A 296 11.04 20.15 25.58
C LEU A 296 12.37 20.54 24.94
N LEU A 297 12.91 19.70 24.05
CA LEU A 297 14.11 20.03 23.29
C LEU A 297 13.90 21.24 22.37
N LYS A 298 12.72 21.39 21.76
CA LYS A 298 12.37 22.61 21.00
C LYS A 298 12.34 23.85 21.89
N GLY A 299 11.80 23.72 23.10
CA GLY A 299 11.87 24.78 24.10
C GLY A 299 13.31 25.14 24.46
N GLY A 300 14.20 24.14 24.58
CA GLY A 300 15.62 24.34 24.81
C GLY A 300 16.33 25.10 23.67
N ARG A 301 15.99 24.81 22.41
CA ARG A 301 16.55 25.58 21.26
C ARG A 301 16.07 27.03 21.26
N TRP A 302 14.80 27.25 21.61
CA TRP A 302 14.29 28.61 21.77
C TRP A 302 15.03 29.36 22.88
N LEU A 303 15.25 28.73 24.04
CA LEU A 303 16.07 29.30 25.11
C LEU A 303 17.48 29.63 24.62
N ALA A 304 18.16 28.69 23.94
CA ALA A 304 19.52 28.91 23.44
C ALA A 304 19.66 30.15 22.54
N GLN A 305 18.63 30.46 21.75
CA GLN A 305 18.68 31.58 20.81
C GLN A 305 18.14 32.90 21.39
N VAL A 306 17.17 32.86 22.31
CA VAL A 306 16.48 34.08 22.80
C VAL A 306 16.87 34.44 24.24
N HIS A 307 17.17 33.44 25.06
CA HIS A 307 17.52 33.58 26.49
C HIS A 307 18.68 32.62 26.87
N PRO A 308 19.87 32.77 26.27
CA PRO A 308 20.99 31.85 26.49
C PRO A 308 21.44 31.74 27.96
N GLU A 309 21.11 32.74 28.79
CA GLU A 309 21.33 32.76 30.23
C GLU A 309 20.45 31.76 31.01
N VAL A 310 19.35 31.29 30.40
CA VAL A 310 18.41 30.34 31.00
C VAL A 310 18.72 28.93 30.50
N VAL A 311 19.40 28.15 31.34
CA VAL A 311 19.87 26.80 31.03
C VAL A 311 19.17 25.71 31.84
N GLU A 312 18.45 26.06 32.90
CA GLU A 312 17.74 25.11 33.76
C GLU A 312 16.32 25.53 34.14
N PRO A 313 15.45 24.59 34.57
CA PRO A 313 14.04 24.88 34.87
C PRO A 313 13.81 25.85 36.02
N ALA A 314 14.74 25.94 36.98
CA ALA A 314 14.61 26.80 38.16
C ALA A 314 14.72 28.30 37.81
N GLN A 315 15.37 28.63 36.70
CA GLN A 315 15.55 30.01 36.23
C GLN A 315 14.31 30.56 35.50
N TRP A 316 13.25 29.75 35.34
CA TRP A 316 12.04 30.18 34.66
C TRP A 316 11.20 31.12 35.53
N THR A 317 11.12 32.37 35.11
CA THR A 317 10.23 33.38 35.72
C THR A 317 8.84 33.38 35.07
N ARG A 318 7.91 34.12 35.68
CA ARG A 318 6.56 34.31 35.13
C ARG A 318 6.60 35.06 33.80
N GLU A 319 7.51 36.02 33.68
CA GLU A 319 7.75 36.83 32.49
C GLU A 319 8.26 35.95 31.35
N LEU A 320 9.26 35.12 31.62
CA LEU A 320 9.78 34.15 30.64
C LEU A 320 8.72 33.14 30.20
N ALA A 321 7.85 32.71 31.11
CA ALA A 321 6.73 31.84 30.78
C ALA A 321 5.72 32.54 29.85
N ALA A 322 5.45 33.83 30.03
CA ALA A 322 4.59 34.60 29.14
C ALA A 322 5.23 34.77 27.75
N GLU A 323 6.54 35.00 27.69
CA GLU A 323 7.29 35.06 26.43
C GLU A 323 7.27 33.73 25.68
N TYR A 324 7.43 32.61 26.38
CA TYR A 324 7.29 31.28 25.79
C TYR A 324 5.89 31.04 25.22
N VAL A 325 4.83 31.47 25.93
CA VAL A 325 3.44 31.37 25.44
C VAL A 325 3.28 32.19 24.16
N ALA A 326 3.79 33.43 24.13
CA ALA A 326 3.73 34.29 22.96
C ALA A 326 4.56 33.76 21.78
N MET A 327 5.68 33.08 22.06
CA MET A 327 6.47 32.37 21.05
C MET A 327 5.67 31.20 20.47
N VAL A 328 5.08 30.35 21.31
CA VAL A 328 4.27 29.20 20.84
C VAL A 328 3.07 29.66 20.02
N ASP A 329 2.47 30.80 20.37
CA ASP A 329 1.35 31.37 19.61
C ASP A 329 1.76 31.83 18.20
N ARG A 330 2.97 32.40 18.07
CA ARG A 330 3.51 32.90 16.79
C ARG A 330 4.34 31.86 16.03
N MET A 331 4.54 30.67 16.61
CA MET A 331 5.41 29.64 16.06
C MET A 331 4.93 29.13 14.70
N THR A 332 5.86 28.96 13.77
CA THR A 332 5.61 28.35 12.47
C THR A 332 6.09 26.90 12.41
N VAL A 333 5.52 26.12 11.51
CA VAL A 333 5.94 24.73 11.28
C VAL A 333 7.39 24.73 10.78
N GLY A 334 8.26 23.99 11.48
CA GLY A 334 9.69 23.90 11.18
C GLY A 334 10.55 24.80 12.07
N GLN A 335 9.97 25.82 12.70
CA GLN A 335 10.69 26.64 13.67
C GLN A 335 11.12 25.78 14.86
N TRP A 336 12.40 25.90 15.25
CA TRP A 336 13.04 25.13 16.33
C TRP A 336 13.09 23.60 16.11
N ALA A 337 12.86 23.15 14.88
CA ALA A 337 13.02 21.77 14.46
C ALA A 337 13.99 21.71 13.28
N LYS A 338 15.14 21.06 13.45
CA LYS A 338 15.91 20.59 12.31
C LYS A 338 15.14 19.40 11.72
N ALA A 339 14.77 19.50 10.44
CA ALA A 339 14.04 18.43 9.79
C ALA A 339 14.29 18.46 8.28
N ASP A 340 15.27 17.66 7.86
CA ASP A 340 15.51 17.29 6.45
C ASP A 340 14.31 16.55 5.82
N LYS A 341 13.30 16.23 6.63
CA LYS A 341 12.12 15.45 6.25
C LYS A 341 10.82 16.12 6.70
N MET A 342 10.68 17.44 6.61
CA MET A 342 9.36 18.10 6.77
C MET A 342 8.63 18.23 5.44
N HIS A 343 7.29 18.26 5.47
CA HIS A 343 6.50 18.53 4.26
C HIS A 343 6.80 19.96 3.78
N PRO A 344 7.40 20.15 2.59
CA PRO A 344 7.86 21.47 2.14
C PRO A 344 6.73 22.51 2.15
N GLN A 345 5.53 22.08 1.74
CA GLN A 345 4.32 22.90 1.67
C GLN A 345 3.79 23.37 3.03
N LYS A 346 4.24 22.78 4.14
CA LYS A 346 3.76 23.17 5.48
C LYS A 346 4.75 24.05 6.23
N ILE A 347 6.01 24.07 5.84
CA ILE A 347 7.06 24.84 6.51
C ILE A 347 6.72 26.33 6.41
N GLY A 348 6.91 27.08 7.51
CA GLY A 348 6.63 28.52 7.57
C GLY A 348 5.16 28.89 7.83
N HIS A 349 4.20 27.96 7.69
CA HIS A 349 2.82 28.22 8.08
C HIS A 349 2.63 28.21 9.61
N PRO A 350 1.66 28.96 10.17
CA PRO A 350 1.34 28.91 11.60
C PRO A 350 1.01 27.49 12.07
N VAL A 351 1.50 27.12 13.24
CA VAL A 351 1.12 25.82 13.83
C VAL A 351 -0.36 25.80 14.24
N ALA A 352 -1.01 24.66 14.05
CA ALA A 352 -2.41 24.48 14.44
C ALA A 352 -2.61 24.66 15.96
N ALA A 353 -3.79 25.14 16.38
CA ALA A 353 -4.14 25.35 17.79
C ALA A 353 -3.91 24.11 18.67
N ARG A 354 -4.19 22.90 18.14
CA ARG A 354 -3.91 21.63 18.82
C ARG A 354 -2.42 21.42 19.11
N THR A 355 -1.54 21.87 18.22
CA THR A 355 -0.08 21.80 18.38
C THR A 355 0.39 22.82 19.40
N LYS A 356 -0.14 24.05 19.39
CA LYS A 356 0.12 25.07 20.42
C LYS A 356 -0.20 24.53 21.82
N ASN A 357 -1.41 23.98 22.00
CA ASN A 357 -1.82 23.36 23.27
C ASN A 357 -0.90 22.22 23.70
N ALA A 358 -0.39 21.42 22.76
CA ALA A 358 0.55 20.35 23.08
C ALA A 358 1.91 20.88 23.58
N HIS A 359 2.41 21.97 22.99
CA HIS A 359 3.63 22.65 23.46
C HIS A 359 3.48 23.19 24.88
N LEU A 360 2.38 23.88 25.16
CA LEU A 360 2.10 24.43 26.49
C LEU A 360 1.90 23.32 27.53
N SER A 361 1.18 22.25 27.16
CA SER A 361 0.94 21.10 28.05
C SER A 361 2.24 20.35 28.36
N ALA A 362 3.15 20.22 27.39
CA ALA A 362 4.46 19.60 27.59
C ALA A 362 5.29 20.36 28.63
N MET A 363 5.40 21.68 28.50
CA MET A 363 6.14 22.52 29.46
C MET A 363 5.52 22.48 30.86
N ARG A 364 4.19 22.56 30.97
CA ARG A 364 3.50 22.41 32.28
C ARG A 364 3.80 21.06 32.94
N THR A 365 3.77 19.98 32.17
CA THR A 365 4.05 18.63 32.67
C THR A 365 5.50 18.50 33.13
N PHE A 366 6.42 19.13 32.41
CA PHE A 366 7.84 19.18 32.76
C PHE A 366 8.09 19.91 34.08
N PHE A 367 7.57 21.13 34.23
CA PHE A 367 7.75 21.91 35.47
C PHE A 367 7.09 21.28 36.69
N LYS A 368 5.99 20.55 36.53
CA LYS A 368 5.34 19.82 37.64
C LYS A 368 6.25 18.75 38.23
N ILE A 369 7.00 18.03 37.38
CA ILE A 369 7.92 16.97 37.82
C ILE A 369 9.27 17.56 38.25
N ALA A 370 9.77 18.59 37.56
CA ALA A 370 11.00 19.28 37.94
C ALA A 370 10.90 19.89 39.35
N ARG A 371 9.74 20.47 39.72
CA ARG A 371 9.49 20.99 41.08
C ARG A 371 9.44 19.90 42.16
N ASN A 372 9.05 18.68 41.83
CA ASN A 372 9.00 17.59 42.80
C ASN A 372 10.35 16.88 42.97
N GLY A 373 11.26 17.01 42.00
CA GLY A 373 12.61 16.41 42.04
C GLY A 373 13.70 17.36 42.55
N ILE A 374 13.38 18.64 42.75
CA ILE A 374 14.22 19.67 43.35
C ILE A 374 13.54 19.97 44.69
N GLY A 375 14.12 19.53 45.81
CA GLY A 375 13.58 19.75 47.14
C GLY A 375 13.59 21.22 47.56
N TYR A 376 12.73 22.04 46.96
CA TYR A 376 12.48 23.42 47.37
C TYR A 376 10.98 23.71 47.38
N HIS A 377 10.47 23.96 48.59
CA HIS A 377 9.28 24.77 48.81
C HIS A 377 9.54 26.17 48.24
N LEU A 378 8.90 26.50 47.12
CA LEU A 378 8.70 27.88 46.73
C LEU A 378 7.20 28.09 46.50
N SER A 379 6.60 28.80 47.44
CA SER A 379 5.27 29.37 47.35
C SER A 379 5.34 30.62 46.46
N LEU A 380 4.89 30.48 45.20
CA LEU A 380 4.19 31.45 44.32
C LEU A 380 4.45 31.12 42.84
#